data_AF-A0A3P1WQE0-F1
#
_entry.id   AF-A0A3P1WQE0-F1
#
_cell.length_a   1.000
_cell.length_b   1.000
_cell.length_c   1.000
_cell.angle_alpha   90.00
_cell.angle_beta   90.00
_cell.angle_gamma   90.00
#
_symmetry.space_group_name_H-M   'P 1'
#
loop_
_entity.id
_entity.type
_entity.pdbx_description
1 polymer ?
#
loop_
_entity_poly.entity_id
_entity_poly.type
_entity_poly.pdbx_seq_one_letter_code
_entity_poly.pdbx_strand_id
1 'polypeptide(L)'
;MKQRSSLPESLQLAVCPIVENMVLRIMNTPAVLGSTPTDFAGTRAALRHVCSRRDSEWWADDVSLISSERIVWEHVLGHRQVTDCYLLAMAVEHGGVLTTFDQRIPLQAVRGATVEHVRVL
;
A
#
# COMPACT_ATOMS: atom_id res chain seq x y z
N MET A 1 13.92 17.11 20.63
CA MET A 1 13.60 15.74 21.08
C MET A 1 12.36 15.29 20.31
N LYS A 2 12.52 14.54 19.21
CA LYS A 2 11.39 14.17 18.32
C LYS A 2 10.51 13.16 19.05
N GLN A 3 9.23 13.49 19.25
CA GLN A 3 8.22 12.60 19.80
C GLN A 3 8.19 11.32 18.96
N ARG A 4 8.53 10.18 19.58
CA ARG A 4 8.15 8.87 19.08
C ARG A 4 6.63 8.80 19.24
N SER A 5 5.87 8.94 18.16
CA SER A 5 4.46 8.59 18.18
C SER A 5 4.36 7.10 18.47
N SER A 6 3.88 6.77 19.67
CA SER A 6 3.44 5.42 20.00
C SER A 6 2.35 5.04 18.99
N LEU A 7 2.57 3.96 18.25
CA LEU A 7 1.54 3.38 17.39
C LEU A 7 0.31 3.05 18.26
N PRO A 8 -0.91 3.41 17.84
CA PRO A 8 -2.12 3.14 18.61
C PRO A 8 -2.26 1.63 18.91
N GLU A 9 -2.78 1.29 20.09
CA GLU A 9 -2.91 -0.08 20.60
C GLU A 9 -3.78 -1.01 19.70
N SER A 10 -4.55 -0.44 18.77
CA SER A 10 -5.25 -1.17 17.71
C SER A 10 -4.97 -0.55 16.33
N LEU A 11 -3.79 -0.84 15.76
CA LEU A 11 -3.53 -0.50 14.36
C LEU A 11 -4.31 -1.47 13.47
N GLN A 12 -5.44 -1.00 12.91
CA GLN A 12 -6.16 -1.72 11.87
C GLN A 12 -5.38 -1.64 10.55
N LEU A 13 -5.16 -2.78 9.91
CA LEU A 13 -4.39 -2.89 8.67
C LEU A 13 -5.31 -3.40 7.55
N ALA A 14 -5.48 -2.64 6.49
CA ALA A 14 -6.10 -3.18 5.29
C ALA A 14 -5.08 -4.04 4.51
N VAL A 15 -5.50 -5.23 4.11
CA VAL A 15 -4.78 -6.13 3.19
C VAL A 15 -5.65 -6.30 1.95
N CYS A 16 -5.03 -6.27 0.78
CA CYS A 16 -5.74 -6.43 -0.50
C CYS A 16 -4.88 -7.22 -1.49
N PRO A 17 -5.47 -7.74 -2.60
CA PRO A 17 -4.76 -8.58 -3.56
C PRO A 17 -3.46 -7.98 -4.09
N ILE A 18 -3.44 -6.66 -4.35
CA ILE A 18 -2.24 -6.00 -4.87
C ILE A 18 -1.15 -5.91 -3.81
N VAL A 19 -1.49 -5.72 -2.53
CA VAL A 19 -0.51 -5.71 -1.43
C VAL A 19 0.12 -7.09 -1.27
N GLU A 20 -0.68 -8.17 -1.28
CA GLU A 20 -0.15 -9.53 -1.22
C GLU A 20 0.78 -9.84 -2.40
N ASN A 21 0.36 -9.46 -3.62
CA ASN A 21 1.16 -9.62 -4.84
C ASN A 21 2.51 -8.90 -4.71
N MET A 22 2.50 -7.65 -4.25
CA MET A 22 3.71 -6.83 -4.12
C MET A 22 4.62 -7.35 -3.02
N VAL A 23 4.10 -7.75 -1.85
CA VAL A 23 4.91 -8.32 -0.76
C VAL A 23 5.61 -9.59 -1.23
N LEU A 24 4.88 -10.52 -1.86
CA LEU A 24 5.46 -11.76 -2.38
C LEU A 24 6.57 -11.46 -3.40
N ARG A 25 6.34 -10.54 -4.34
CA ARG A 25 7.34 -10.19 -5.36
C ARG A 25 8.56 -9.49 -4.77
N ILE A 26 8.37 -8.45 -3.96
CA ILE A 26 9.44 -7.61 -3.42
C ILE A 26 10.33 -8.42 -2.47
N MET A 27 9.74 -9.19 -1.55
CA MET A 27 10.48 -10.00 -0.59
C MET A 27 11.18 -11.22 -1.23
N ASN A 28 10.86 -11.51 -2.49
CA ASN A 28 11.51 -12.58 -3.27
C ASN A 28 12.41 -12.02 -4.38
N THR A 29 12.66 -10.71 -4.42
CA THR A 29 13.52 -10.09 -5.45
C THR A 29 14.95 -9.90 -4.93
N PRO A 30 15.96 -10.62 -5.47
CA PRO A 30 17.34 -10.52 -5.01
C PRO A 30 17.92 -9.11 -5.08
N ALA A 31 17.58 -8.38 -6.15
CA ALA A 31 18.03 -7.00 -6.37
C ALA A 31 17.50 -6.01 -5.31
N VAL A 32 16.43 -6.36 -4.60
CA VAL A 32 15.85 -5.51 -3.55
C VAL A 32 16.40 -5.86 -2.17
N LEU A 33 16.57 -7.15 -1.86
CA LEU A 33 16.96 -7.58 -0.51
C LEU A 33 18.46 -7.73 -0.29
N GLY A 34 19.30 -7.64 -1.34
CA GLY A 34 20.75 -7.76 -1.23
C GLY A 34 21.24 -9.08 -0.60
N SER A 35 20.35 -10.08 -0.53
CA SER A 35 20.52 -11.37 0.14
C SER A 35 19.67 -12.42 -0.57
N THR A 36 19.86 -13.69 -0.23
CA THR A 36 19.07 -14.79 -0.78
C THR A 36 17.59 -14.57 -0.47
N PRO A 37 16.69 -14.62 -1.48
CA PRO A 37 15.25 -14.54 -1.26
C PRO A 37 14.79 -15.48 -0.14
N THR A 38 13.89 -14.99 0.74
CA THR A 38 13.05 -15.92 1.51
C THR A 38 12.28 -16.72 0.47
N ASP A 39 12.23 -18.05 0.55
CA ASP A 39 11.42 -18.79 -0.41
C ASP A 39 9.95 -18.32 -0.34
N PHE A 40 9.20 -18.46 -1.45
CA PHE A 40 7.83 -17.97 -1.53
C PHE A 40 6.91 -18.55 -0.44
N ALA A 41 7.18 -19.78 0.04
CA ALA A 41 6.40 -20.40 1.10
C ALA A 41 6.64 -19.71 2.45
N GLY A 42 7.89 -19.37 2.75
CA GLY A 42 8.30 -18.60 3.92
C GLY A 42 7.71 -17.19 3.91
N THR A 43 7.78 -16.48 2.78
CA THR A 43 7.16 -15.14 2.65
C THR A 43 5.64 -15.21 2.84
N ARG A 44 4.96 -16.17 2.21
CA ARG A 44 3.53 -16.39 2.39
C ARG A 44 3.18 -16.68 3.86
N ALA A 45 3.95 -17.54 4.52
CA ALA A 45 3.73 -17.88 5.92
C ALA A 45 3.89 -16.66 6.83
N ALA A 46 4.92 -15.84 6.60
CA ALA A 46 5.15 -14.59 7.33
C ALA A 46 4.01 -13.58 7.10
N LEU A 47 3.58 -13.37 5.85
CA LEU A 47 2.47 -12.47 5.53
C LEU A 47 1.17 -12.93 6.21
N ARG A 48 0.84 -14.23 6.13
CA ARG A 48 -0.31 -14.81 6.82
C ARG A 48 -0.24 -14.62 8.34
N HIS A 49 0.95 -14.78 8.92
CA HIS A 49 1.17 -14.57 10.35
C HIS A 49 0.89 -13.12 10.75
N VAL A 50 1.39 -12.14 9.99
CA VAL A 50 1.14 -10.71 10.22
C VAL A 50 -0.36 -10.40 10.15
N CYS A 51 -1.05 -10.88 9.11
CA CYS A 51 -2.50 -10.67 8.96
C CYS A 51 -3.29 -11.31 10.11
N SER A 52 -2.88 -12.49 10.60
CA SER A 52 -3.58 -13.17 11.71
C SER A 52 -3.39 -12.53 13.10
N ARG A 53 -2.39 -11.66 13.27
CA ARG A 53 -2.01 -11.08 14.57
C ARG A 53 -2.44 -9.62 14.75
N ARG A 54 -2.89 -8.98 13.68
CA ARG A 54 -3.41 -7.61 13.70
C ARG A 54 -4.89 -7.67 13.36
N ASP A 55 -5.64 -6.64 13.75
CA ASP A 55 -7.00 -6.44 13.25
C ASP A 55 -6.90 -6.03 11.78
N SER A 56 -6.72 -7.03 10.91
CA SER A 56 -6.60 -6.80 9.48
C SER A 56 -7.96 -6.87 8.80
N GLU A 57 -8.28 -5.85 8.01
CA GLU A 57 -9.43 -5.84 7.12
C GLU A 57 -9.01 -6.32 5.73
N TRP A 58 -9.90 -7.03 5.03
CA TRP A 58 -9.69 -7.41 3.65
C TRP A 58 -10.42 -6.45 2.72
N TRP A 59 -9.68 -5.79 1.83
CA TRP A 59 -10.26 -4.98 0.75
C TRP A 59 -10.12 -5.71 -0.58
N ALA A 60 -11.24 -5.87 -1.29
CA ALA A 60 -11.23 -6.41 -2.65
C ALA A 60 -10.59 -5.40 -3.62
N ASP A 61 -10.22 -5.87 -4.81
CA ASP A 61 -9.82 -4.98 -5.90
C ASP A 61 -11.08 -4.39 -6.55
N ASP A 62 -11.66 -3.38 -5.90
CA ASP A 62 -12.94 -2.78 -6.27
C ASP A 62 -12.82 -1.40 -6.95
N VAL A 63 -11.60 -0.84 -7.04
CA VAL A 63 -11.31 0.39 -7.78
C VAL A 63 -10.76 0.08 -9.16
N SER A 64 -11.56 0.34 -10.19
CA SER A 64 -11.08 0.25 -11.58
C SER A 64 -10.27 1.48 -11.97
N LEU A 65 -9.03 1.29 -12.46
CA LEU A 65 -8.22 2.40 -12.98
C LEU A 65 -8.78 3.03 -14.26
N ILE A 66 -9.56 2.27 -15.05
CA ILE A 66 -10.06 2.72 -16.36
C ILE A 66 -11.46 3.31 -16.24
N SER A 67 -12.34 2.65 -15.48
CA SER A 67 -13.75 3.04 -15.39
C SER A 67 -14.09 3.87 -14.16
N SER A 68 -13.19 3.98 -13.17
CA SER A 68 -13.41 4.93 -12.08
C SER A 68 -13.03 6.33 -12.51
N GLU A 69 -13.80 7.31 -12.03
CA GLU A 69 -13.42 8.71 -12.09
C GLU A 69 -12.49 9.08 -10.93
N ARG A 70 -11.82 8.13 -10.26
CA ARG A 70 -10.90 8.49 -9.17
C ARG A 70 -9.55 8.97 -9.67
N ILE A 71 -9.10 8.51 -10.83
CA ILE A 71 -7.78 8.86 -11.34
C ILE A 71 -7.84 10.12 -12.23
N VAL A 72 -6.90 11.04 -11.98
CA VAL A 72 -6.63 12.21 -12.81
C VAL A 72 -5.35 11.91 -13.60
N TRP A 73 -5.52 11.31 -14.77
CA TRP A 73 -4.42 10.75 -15.57
C TRP A 73 -3.40 11.80 -16.03
N GLU A 74 -3.81 13.06 -16.16
CA GLU A 74 -2.95 14.20 -16.49
C GLU A 74 -1.85 14.44 -15.45
N HIS A 75 -2.04 13.96 -14.21
CA HIS A 75 -1.06 14.06 -13.13
C HIS A 75 -0.27 12.77 -12.89
N VAL A 76 -0.48 11.73 -13.70
CA VAL A 76 0.32 10.49 -13.66
C VAL A 76 1.52 10.65 -14.58
N LEU A 77 2.67 10.95 -13.99
CA LEU A 77 3.90 11.36 -14.69
C LEU A 77 4.76 10.19 -15.17
N GLY A 78 4.46 8.96 -14.77
CA GLY A 78 5.18 7.79 -15.27
C GLY A 78 4.65 6.46 -14.77
N HIS A 79 5.04 5.39 -15.48
CA HIS A 79 4.55 4.03 -15.23
C HIS A 79 4.76 3.52 -13.79
N ARG A 80 5.75 4.06 -13.08
CA ARG A 80 6.04 3.69 -11.68
C ARG A 80 4.94 4.11 -10.70
N GLN A 81 4.16 5.14 -11.06
CA GLN A 81 3.12 5.70 -10.20
C GLN A 81 1.78 4.97 -10.30
N VAL A 82 1.60 4.05 -11.26
CA VAL A 82 0.29 3.41 -11.50
C VAL A 82 -0.20 2.65 -10.26
N THR A 83 0.68 1.90 -9.61
CA THR A 83 0.36 1.17 -8.37
C THR A 83 0.12 2.13 -7.21
N ASP A 84 0.89 3.21 -7.10
CA ASP A 84 0.70 4.21 -6.05
C ASP A 84 -0.65 4.93 -6.20
N CYS A 85 -1.04 5.28 -7.43
CA CYS A 85 -2.33 5.89 -7.73
C CYS A 85 -3.48 4.94 -7.38
N TYR A 86 -3.34 3.66 -7.72
CA TYR A 86 -4.32 2.65 -7.37
C TYR A 86 -4.49 2.51 -5.85
N LEU A 87 -3.38 2.34 -5.12
CA LEU A 87 -3.39 2.16 -3.66
C LEU A 87 -3.91 3.41 -2.92
N LEU A 88 -3.60 4.60 -3.43
CA LEU A 88 -4.14 5.84 -2.91
C LEU A 88 -5.64 5.97 -3.21
N ALA A 89 -6.09 5.57 -4.40
CA ALA A 89 -7.52 5.56 -4.74
C ALA A 89 -8.31 4.57 -3.86
N MET A 90 -7.76 3.40 -3.56
CA MET A 90 -8.31 2.45 -2.59
C MET A 90 -8.42 3.08 -1.20
N ALA A 91 -7.37 3.75 -0.72
CA ALA A 91 -7.40 4.43 0.57
C ALA A 91 -8.50 5.52 0.62
N VAL A 92 -8.70 6.28 -0.46
CA VAL A 92 -9.78 7.28 -0.54
C VAL A 92 -11.17 6.62 -0.60
N GLU A 93 -11.34 5.54 -1.37
CA GLU A 93 -12.62 4.81 -1.47
C GLU A 93 -13.08 4.26 -0.12
N HIS A 94 -12.15 3.64 0.62
CA HIS A 94 -12.44 2.97 1.88
C HIS A 94 -12.25 3.89 3.11
N GLY A 95 -11.97 5.18 2.91
CA GLY A 95 -11.75 6.15 4.00
C GLY A 95 -10.53 5.84 4.88
N GLY A 96 -9.54 5.14 4.34
CA GLY A 96 -8.32 4.76 5.03
C GLY A 96 -7.10 5.62 4.68
N VAL A 97 -5.92 5.13 5.08
CA VAL A 97 -4.64 5.83 4.92
C VAL A 97 -3.60 4.91 4.29
N LEU A 98 -3.10 5.29 3.12
CA LEU A 98 -1.97 4.62 2.49
C LEU A 98 -0.70 4.88 3.29
N THR A 99 -0.22 3.84 3.98
CA THR A 99 1.05 3.89 4.70
C THR A 99 2.17 3.38 3.79
N THR A 100 3.22 4.18 3.58
CA THR A 100 4.26 3.89 2.58
C THR A 100 5.64 4.39 3.03
N PHE A 101 6.70 3.88 2.40
CA PHE A 101 8.05 4.45 2.51
C PHE A 101 8.38 5.40 1.33
N ASP A 102 7.50 5.48 0.33
CA ASP A 102 7.70 6.38 -0.81
C ASP A 102 7.22 7.80 -0.48
N GLN A 103 8.12 8.77 -0.65
CA GLN A 103 7.83 10.20 -0.46
C GLN A 103 7.18 10.84 -1.70
N ARG A 104 7.06 10.11 -2.82
CA ARG A 104 6.63 10.63 -4.12
C ARG A 104 5.20 10.23 -4.50
N ILE A 105 4.36 9.92 -3.52
CA ILE A 105 2.95 9.58 -3.77
C ILE A 105 2.24 10.77 -4.44
N PRO A 106 1.61 10.57 -5.63
CA PRO A 106 1.03 11.66 -6.39
C PRO A 106 -0.39 12.00 -5.92
N LEU A 107 -0.51 12.81 -4.86
CA LEU A 107 -1.81 13.24 -4.32
C LEU A 107 -2.74 13.85 -5.39
N GLN A 108 -2.18 14.61 -6.34
CA GLN A 108 -2.95 15.26 -7.39
C GLN A 108 -3.51 14.29 -8.45
N ALA A 109 -2.98 13.06 -8.51
CA ALA A 109 -3.43 12.04 -9.46
C ALA A 109 -4.68 11.29 -8.99
N VAL A 110 -5.17 11.55 -7.76
CA VAL A 110 -6.34 10.87 -7.21
C VAL A 110 -7.36 11.90 -6.69
N ARG A 111 -8.56 11.90 -7.28
CA ARG A 111 -9.67 12.76 -6.85
C ARG A 111 -10.06 12.44 -5.41
N GLY A 112 -10.17 13.46 -4.57
CA GLY A 112 -10.49 13.35 -3.16
C GLY A 112 -9.30 13.00 -2.25
N ALA A 113 -8.13 12.70 -2.81
CA ALA A 113 -6.94 12.47 -2.01
C ALA A 113 -6.46 13.78 -1.36
N THR A 114 -6.02 13.65 -0.12
CA THR A 114 -5.44 14.72 0.70
C THR A 114 -4.23 14.16 1.44
N VAL A 115 -3.48 15.03 2.11
CA VAL A 115 -2.34 14.61 2.96
C VAL A 115 -2.75 13.66 4.09
N GLU A 116 -4.02 13.61 4.47
CA GLU A 116 -4.53 12.70 5.51
C GLU A 116 -4.60 11.25 5.01
N HIS A 117 -4.73 11.05 3.69
CA HIS A 117 -4.80 9.74 3.06
C HIS A 117 -3.42 9.11 2.83
N VAL A 118 -2.33 9.79 3.16
CA VAL A 118 -0.96 9.28 3.00
C VAL A 118 -0.17 9.45 4.30
N ARG A 119 0.45 8.36 4.75
CA ARG A 119 1.40 8.37 5.86
C ARG A 119 2.74 7.79 5.42
N VAL A 120 3.76 8.64 5.37
CA VAL A 120 5.13 8.20 5.09
C VAL A 120 5.79 7.75 6.39
N LEU A 121 6.41 6.56 6.39
CA LEU A 121 7.15 5.97 7.51
C LEU A 121 8.66 6.21 7.44
#